data_AF-A0A2M9LPL8-F1
#
_entry.id   AF-A0A2M9LPL8-F1
#
_cell.length_a   1.000
_cell.length_b   1.000
_cell.length_c   1.000
_cell.angle_alpha   90.00
_cell.angle_beta   90.00
_cell.angle_gamma   90.00
#
_symmetry.space_group_name_H-M   'P 1'
#
loop_
_entity.id
_entity.type
_entity.pdbx_description
1 polymer ?
#
loop_
_entity_poly.entity_id
_entity_poly.type
_entity_poly.pdbx_seq_one_letter_code
_entity_poly.pdbx_strand_id
1 'polypeptide(L)'
;MIAAEHPVVPHQSESPGDGEGRPPEDRRRVFKRRFITATIIVLLIGIPAGYLLISAGQSRRSGMDKETEAAAQGLREGWPSKMQRRIFEIPVPGNGQGVQYYETNNWKASRLYVKFRTTSAGLDRFLTGVGTGRAALEPDRISISPRDIKITGWSFGPGEHWAGTTHSNKKPRPTQNITVNMTDPASPVVYVVSAATP
;
A
#
# COMPACT_ATOMS: atom_id res chain seq x y z
N MET A 1 -43.51 21.13 88.37
CA MET A 1 -43.28 19.70 88.63
C MET A 1 -44.64 19.01 88.63
N ILE A 2 -44.81 17.97 87.78
CA ILE A 2 -45.82 16.89 87.90
C ILE A 2 -47.28 17.34 87.60
N ALA A 3 -48.16 16.65 86.87
CA ALA A 3 -48.23 15.37 86.17
C ALA A 3 -49.28 15.49 85.04
N ALA A 4 -49.16 14.65 84.01
CA ALA A 4 -50.15 14.48 82.96
C ALA A 4 -51.37 13.67 83.46
N GLU A 5 -52.57 14.16 83.16
CA GLU A 5 -53.80 13.35 83.15
C GLU A 5 -54.03 12.81 81.73
N HIS A 6 -54.27 11.51 81.64
CA HIS A 6 -54.62 10.82 80.39
C HIS A 6 -56.15 10.75 80.22
N PRO A 7 -56.71 11.21 79.10
CA PRO A 7 -57.97 10.69 78.60
C PRO A 7 -57.74 9.61 77.53
N VAL A 8 -58.62 8.61 77.58
CA VAL A 8 -58.70 7.41 76.74
C VAL A 8 -58.91 7.76 75.26
N VAL A 9 -58.19 7.06 74.38
CA VAL A 9 -58.28 7.15 72.90
C VAL A 9 -58.79 5.80 72.36
N PRO A 10 -59.59 5.73 71.27
CA PRO A 10 -60.23 4.50 70.83
C PRO A 10 -59.23 3.51 70.21
N HIS A 11 -59.55 2.22 70.32
CA HIS A 11 -58.81 1.10 69.76
C HIS A 11 -58.49 1.27 68.26
N GLN A 12 -57.20 1.38 67.94
CA GLN A 12 -56.67 1.05 66.62
C GLN A 12 -56.41 -0.46 66.54
N SER A 13 -56.89 -1.08 65.46
CA SER A 13 -56.64 -2.47 65.12
C SER A 13 -55.15 -2.73 64.90
N GLU A 14 -54.63 -3.83 65.45
CA GLU A 14 -53.26 -4.29 65.27
C GLU A 14 -52.94 -4.47 63.77
N SER A 15 -51.90 -3.78 63.31
CA SER A 15 -51.26 -4.09 62.03
C SER A 15 -50.36 -5.31 62.24
N PRO A 16 -50.45 -6.37 61.41
CA PRO A 16 -49.62 -7.55 61.62
C PRO A 16 -48.15 -7.23 61.36
N GLY A 17 -47.35 -7.35 62.42
CA GLY A 17 -45.97 -7.83 62.49
C GLY A 17 -45.01 -7.47 61.36
N ASP A 18 -43.93 -6.77 61.75
CA ASP A 18 -42.66 -6.77 61.04
C ASP A 18 -42.23 -8.21 60.69
N GLY A 19 -42.13 -8.48 59.39
CA GLY A 19 -41.58 -9.70 58.82
C GLY A 19 -40.40 -9.36 57.93
N GLU A 20 -39.21 -9.41 58.52
CA GLU A 20 -37.92 -9.46 57.87
C GLU A 20 -37.88 -10.38 56.64
N GLY A 21 -37.08 -9.98 55.64
CA GLY A 21 -36.49 -10.91 54.68
C GLY A 21 -37.11 -10.87 53.28
N ARG A 22 -36.60 -9.99 52.41
CA ARG A 22 -36.58 -10.30 50.97
C ARG A 22 -35.95 -11.70 50.82
N PRO A 23 -36.58 -12.62 50.07
CA PRO A 23 -36.06 -13.98 49.92
C PRO A 23 -34.62 -13.90 49.39
N PRO A 24 -33.68 -14.70 49.91
CA PRO A 24 -32.30 -14.67 49.43
C PRO A 24 -32.33 -14.93 47.93
N GLU A 25 -31.83 -13.99 47.14
CA GLU A 25 -31.69 -14.18 45.70
C GLU A 25 -30.97 -15.50 45.47
N ASP A 26 -31.69 -16.41 44.82
CA ASP A 26 -31.24 -17.76 44.52
C ASP A 26 -29.85 -17.66 43.87
N ARG A 27 -28.80 -18.11 44.57
CA ARG A 27 -27.40 -17.97 44.15
C ARG A 27 -27.19 -18.45 42.71
N ARG A 28 -27.99 -19.43 42.26
CA ARG A 28 -28.00 -19.90 40.86
C ARG A 28 -28.38 -18.84 39.83
N ARG A 29 -29.29 -17.90 40.15
CA ARG A 29 -29.70 -16.82 39.24
C ARG A 29 -28.63 -15.75 39.07
N VAL A 30 -27.90 -15.38 40.12
CA VAL A 30 -26.77 -14.43 40.02
C VAL A 30 -25.59 -15.03 39.27
N PHE A 31 -25.28 -16.33 39.46
CA PHE A 31 -24.26 -16.99 38.64
C PHE A 31 -24.67 -17.08 37.16
N LYS A 32 -25.93 -17.42 36.84
CA LYS A 32 -26.44 -17.42 35.46
C LYS A 32 -26.38 -16.05 34.81
N ARG A 33 -26.79 -14.98 35.52
CA ARG A 33 -26.70 -13.60 35.01
C ARG A 33 -25.25 -13.19 34.76
N ARG A 34 -24.34 -13.48 35.69
CA ARG A 34 -22.91 -13.17 35.53
C ARG A 34 -22.28 -13.92 34.36
N PHE A 35 -22.65 -15.18 34.15
CA PHE A 35 -22.18 -15.96 33.02
C PHE A 35 -22.68 -15.38 31.69
N ILE A 36 -23.97 -15.03 31.60
CA ILE A 36 -24.57 -14.39 30.42
C ILE A 36 -23.89 -13.04 30.12
N THR A 37 -23.72 -12.19 31.13
CA THR A 37 -23.04 -10.89 30.97
C THR A 37 -21.59 -11.08 30.52
N ALA A 38 -20.86 -12.03 31.11
CA ALA A 38 -19.49 -12.33 30.70
C ALA A 38 -19.43 -12.83 29.25
N THR A 39 -20.34 -13.71 28.83
CA THR A 39 -20.44 -14.16 27.43
C THR A 39 -20.71 -13.00 26.48
N ILE A 40 -21.63 -12.09 26.82
CA ILE A 40 -21.94 -10.92 26.00
C ILE A 40 -20.72 -9.99 25.87
N ILE A 41 -20.00 -9.74 26.97
CA ILE A 41 -18.78 -8.90 26.94
C ILE A 41 -17.70 -9.54 26.04
N VAL A 42 -17.47 -10.85 26.18
CA VAL A 42 -16.54 -11.58 25.32
C VAL A 42 -16.97 -11.51 23.86
N LEU A 43 -18.27 -11.59 23.56
CA LEU A 43 -18.77 -11.48 22.19
C LEU A 43 -18.58 -10.07 21.62
N LEU A 44 -18.94 -9.04 22.40
CA LEU A 44 -18.90 -7.63 21.99
C LEU A 44 -17.49 -7.08 21.84
N ILE A 45 -16.51 -7.59 22.61
CA ILE A 45 -15.11 -7.15 22.50
C ILE A 45 -14.32 -8.11 21.61
N GLY A 46 -14.54 -9.41 21.72
CA GLY A 46 -13.81 -10.44 20.99
C GLY A 46 -14.08 -10.42 19.50
N ILE A 47 -15.32 -10.15 19.05
CA ILE A 47 -15.63 -10.06 17.62
C ILE A 47 -14.93 -8.84 16.98
N PRO A 48 -15.08 -7.60 17.49
CA PRO A 48 -14.37 -6.45 16.93
C PRO A 48 -12.85 -6.57 17.05
N ALA A 49 -12.32 -7.04 18.18
CA ALA A 49 -10.89 -7.23 18.37
C ALA A 49 -10.31 -8.32 17.45
N GLY A 50 -11.04 -9.42 17.25
CA GLY A 50 -10.68 -10.47 16.29
C GLY A 50 -10.71 -9.98 14.85
N TYR A 51 -11.71 -9.17 14.49
CA TYR A 51 -11.80 -8.53 13.17
C TYR A 51 -10.62 -7.57 12.92
N LEU A 52 -10.24 -6.76 13.92
CA LEU A 52 -9.08 -5.86 13.83
C LEU A 52 -7.76 -6.64 13.63
N LEU A 53 -7.63 -7.82 14.26
CA LEU A 53 -6.45 -8.68 14.13
C LEU A 53 -6.31 -9.28 12.72
N ILE A 54 -7.44 -9.62 12.08
CA ILE A 54 -7.47 -10.10 10.69
C ILE A 54 -7.24 -8.94 9.71
N SER A 55 -7.81 -7.76 9.97
CA SER A 55 -7.70 -6.59 9.10
C SER A 55 -6.29 -5.97 9.08
N ALA A 56 -5.53 -6.06 10.18
CA ALA A 56 -4.15 -5.55 10.23
C ALA A 56 -3.17 -6.40 9.40
N GLY A 57 -3.48 -7.69 9.17
CA GLY A 57 -2.66 -8.60 8.37
C GLY A 57 -2.78 -8.39 6.86
N GLN A 58 -3.93 -7.91 6.37
CA GLN A 58 -4.15 -7.69 4.94
C GLN A 58 -3.49 -6.41 4.40
N SER A 59 -3.30 -5.40 5.26
CA SER A 59 -2.78 -4.08 4.84
C SER A 59 -1.28 -4.08 4.51
N ARG A 60 -0.48 -5.02 5.05
CA ARG A 60 0.98 -5.02 4.87
C ARG A 60 1.52 -5.97 3.80
N ARG A 61 0.82 -7.06 3.47
CA ARG A 61 1.23 -8.01 2.41
C ARG A 61 0.48 -7.83 1.09
N SER A 62 -0.70 -7.21 1.11
CA SER A 62 -1.48 -6.93 -0.10
C SER A 62 -0.75 -6.08 -1.16
N GLY A 63 0.27 -5.31 -0.79
CA GLY A 63 1.04 -4.52 -1.77
C GLY A 63 2.03 -5.37 -2.59
N MET A 64 2.68 -6.34 -1.95
CA MET A 64 3.65 -7.21 -2.62
C MET A 64 2.94 -8.28 -3.46
N ASP A 65 1.88 -8.88 -2.92
CA ASP A 65 1.18 -9.97 -3.60
C ASP A 65 0.42 -9.47 -4.85
N LYS A 66 -0.16 -8.25 -4.79
CA LYS A 66 -0.81 -7.60 -5.94
C LYS A 66 0.18 -7.20 -7.04
N GLU A 67 1.42 -6.87 -6.69
CA GLU A 67 2.46 -6.58 -7.68
C GLU A 67 2.96 -7.86 -8.38
N THR A 68 2.96 -8.99 -7.68
CA THR A 68 3.32 -10.30 -8.26
C THR A 68 2.18 -10.97 -9.02
N GLU A 69 0.91 -10.77 -8.66
CA GLU A 69 -0.25 -11.28 -9.41
C GLU A 69 -0.61 -10.41 -10.64
N ALA A 70 -0.22 -9.13 -10.67
CA ALA A 70 -0.43 -8.26 -11.84
C ALA A 70 0.70 -8.35 -12.90
N ALA A 71 1.67 -9.25 -12.72
CA ALA A 71 2.93 -9.27 -13.48
C ALA A 71 2.87 -9.89 -14.89
N ALA A 72 1.69 -10.03 -15.49
CA ALA A 72 1.58 -10.50 -16.87
C ALA A 72 0.84 -9.46 -17.72
N GLN A 73 1.59 -8.76 -18.60
CA GLN A 73 1.11 -7.91 -19.72
C GLN A 73 0.84 -6.41 -19.47
N GLY A 74 1.35 -5.79 -18.40
CA GLY A 74 1.06 -4.37 -18.09
C GLY A 74 1.56 -3.33 -19.10
N LEU A 75 2.51 -3.66 -19.99
CA LEU A 75 3.03 -2.73 -21.00
C LEU A 75 1.98 -2.46 -22.08
N ARG A 76 1.58 -1.20 -22.18
CA ARG A 76 0.67 -0.70 -23.21
C ARG A 76 1.46 -0.09 -24.35
N GLU A 77 1.05 -0.37 -25.58
CA GLU A 77 1.56 0.34 -26.74
C GLU A 77 1.08 1.79 -26.74
N GLY A 78 1.96 2.68 -27.19
CA GLY A 78 1.69 4.11 -27.28
C GLY A 78 2.52 4.93 -26.29
N TRP A 79 2.18 6.20 -26.22
CA TRP A 79 2.95 7.19 -25.47
C TRP A 79 2.39 7.36 -24.06
N PRO A 80 3.25 7.39 -23.02
CA PRO A 80 2.83 7.91 -21.74
C PRO A 80 2.38 9.36 -21.91
N SER A 81 1.35 9.75 -21.16
CA SER A 81 0.81 11.11 -21.20
C SER A 81 1.89 12.15 -20.88
N LYS A 82 1.69 13.39 -21.35
CA LYS A 82 2.60 14.51 -21.03
C LYS A 82 2.78 14.69 -19.52
N MET A 83 1.73 14.45 -18.73
CA MET A 83 1.79 14.53 -17.27
C MET A 83 2.67 13.43 -16.68
N GLN A 84 2.47 12.17 -17.06
CA GLN A 84 3.31 11.05 -16.61
C GLN A 84 4.79 11.30 -16.93
N ARG A 85 5.09 11.69 -18.17
CA ARG A 85 6.47 12.01 -18.58
C ARG A 85 7.10 13.14 -17.78
N ARG A 86 6.29 14.11 -17.34
CA ARG A 86 6.76 15.23 -16.51
C ARG A 86 7.01 14.80 -15.07
N ILE A 87 6.10 14.05 -14.45
CA ILE A 87 6.22 13.57 -13.07
C ILE A 87 7.41 12.61 -12.93
N PHE A 88 7.55 11.70 -13.88
CA PHE A 88 8.59 10.67 -13.87
C PHE A 88 9.86 11.12 -14.61
N GLU A 89 9.87 12.33 -15.16
CA GLU A 89 11.04 12.93 -15.83
C GLU A 89 11.62 12.03 -16.94
N ILE A 90 10.74 11.53 -17.81
CA ILE A 90 11.10 10.68 -18.95
C ILE A 90 10.87 11.44 -20.26
N PRO A 91 11.89 12.13 -20.80
CA PRO A 91 11.79 12.88 -22.04
C PRO A 91 11.98 11.95 -23.25
N VAL A 92 10.99 11.09 -23.51
CA VAL A 92 10.98 10.25 -24.73
C VAL A 92 11.11 11.17 -25.97
N PRO A 93 12.14 10.96 -26.82
CA PRO A 93 12.45 11.86 -27.93
C PRO A 93 11.38 11.73 -29.01
N GLY A 94 11.03 12.82 -29.72
CA GLY A 94 9.90 12.84 -30.66
C GLY A 94 9.98 11.85 -31.82
N ASN A 95 11.17 11.34 -32.14
CA ASN A 95 11.41 10.29 -33.12
C ASN A 95 11.39 8.87 -32.52
N GLY A 96 10.92 8.72 -31.28
CA GLY A 96 10.77 7.44 -30.62
C GLY A 96 9.75 6.55 -31.34
N GLN A 97 10.14 5.30 -31.61
CA GLN A 97 9.32 4.29 -32.29
C GLN A 97 9.01 3.13 -31.35
N GLY A 98 7.86 2.48 -31.57
CA GLY A 98 7.45 1.32 -30.78
C GLY A 98 7.42 1.63 -29.27
N VAL A 99 6.94 2.82 -28.91
CA VAL A 99 6.88 3.24 -27.51
C VAL A 99 5.90 2.34 -26.77
N GLN A 100 6.35 1.81 -25.65
CA GLN A 100 5.55 1.02 -24.73
C GLN A 100 5.74 1.57 -23.33
N TYR A 101 4.68 1.58 -22.53
CA TYR A 101 4.77 2.08 -21.16
C TYR A 101 3.84 1.35 -20.20
N TYR A 102 4.20 1.39 -18.91
CA TYR A 102 3.37 0.90 -17.82
C TYR A 102 3.62 1.75 -16.58
N GLU A 103 2.59 2.05 -15.81
CA GLU A 103 2.72 2.78 -14.55
C GLU A 103 2.24 1.89 -13.41
N THR A 104 3.01 1.85 -12.32
CA THR A 104 2.56 1.30 -11.05
C THR A 104 2.55 2.40 -10.00
N ASN A 105 1.50 2.45 -9.20
CA ASN A 105 1.37 3.43 -8.14
C ASN A 105 0.87 2.76 -6.87
N ASN A 106 1.63 2.95 -5.78
CA ASN A 106 1.20 2.62 -4.43
C ASN A 106 1.63 3.74 -3.46
N TRP A 107 1.12 3.68 -2.24
CA TRP A 107 1.38 4.71 -1.21
C TRP A 107 2.85 4.89 -0.84
N LYS A 108 3.71 3.90 -1.10
CA LYS A 108 5.15 3.96 -0.81
C LYS A 108 5.96 4.52 -1.97
N ALA A 109 5.57 4.20 -3.20
CA ALA A 109 6.33 4.54 -4.39
C ALA A 109 5.46 4.52 -5.64
N SER A 110 5.75 5.45 -6.53
CA SER A 110 5.20 5.48 -7.89
C SER A 110 6.33 5.15 -8.87
N ARG A 111 6.03 4.36 -9.91
CA ARG A 111 6.99 3.99 -10.96
C ARG A 111 6.38 4.09 -12.35
N LEU A 112 7.19 4.55 -13.31
CA LEU A 112 6.88 4.51 -14.73
C LEU A 112 7.95 3.71 -15.47
N TYR A 113 7.50 2.71 -16.19
CA TYR A 113 8.27 1.86 -17.08
C TYR A 113 8.06 2.35 -18.50
N VAL A 114 9.12 2.59 -19.26
CA VAL A 114 9.03 2.97 -20.68
C VAL A 114 10.08 2.24 -21.49
N LYS A 115 9.67 1.76 -22.66
CA LYS A 115 10.54 1.21 -23.70
C LYS A 115 10.31 1.96 -25.00
N PHE A 116 11.36 2.27 -25.74
CA PHE A 116 11.24 2.82 -27.09
C PHE A 116 12.52 2.59 -27.89
N ARG A 117 12.39 2.52 -29.22
CA ARG A 117 13.52 2.58 -30.15
C ARG A 117 13.74 4.01 -30.59
N THR A 118 14.99 4.40 -30.81
CA THR A 118 15.34 5.75 -31.27
C THR A 118 16.56 5.72 -32.17
N THR A 119 16.99 6.88 -32.66
CA THR A 119 18.26 7.04 -33.39
C THR A 119 19.40 7.33 -32.43
N SER A 120 20.65 7.22 -32.90
CA SER A 120 21.84 7.65 -32.16
C SER A 120 21.70 9.06 -31.53
N ALA A 121 21.29 10.06 -32.33
CA ALA A 121 21.05 11.42 -31.82
C ALA A 121 19.81 11.52 -30.90
N GLY A 122 18.81 10.66 -31.09
CA GLY A 122 17.65 10.59 -30.22
C GLY A 122 17.98 10.01 -28.84
N LEU A 123 18.91 9.05 -28.77
CA LEU A 123 19.47 8.56 -27.51
C LEU A 123 20.19 9.69 -26.76
N ASP A 124 21.01 10.49 -27.45
CA ASP A 124 21.70 11.62 -26.83
C ASP A 124 20.71 12.63 -26.23
N ARG A 125 19.69 13.01 -27.00
CA ARG A 125 18.64 13.92 -26.52
C ARG A 125 17.89 13.35 -25.32
N PHE A 126 17.59 12.06 -25.32
CA PHE A 126 16.94 11.39 -24.19
C PHE A 126 17.82 11.47 -22.93
N LEU A 127 19.09 11.06 -23.03
CA LEU A 127 20.02 11.04 -21.91
C LEU A 127 20.25 12.46 -21.36
N THR A 128 20.50 13.44 -22.23
CA THR A 128 20.64 14.85 -21.84
C THR A 128 19.37 15.37 -21.18
N GLY A 129 18.19 15.04 -21.71
CA GLY A 129 16.92 15.45 -21.11
C GLY A 129 16.68 14.86 -19.73
N VAL A 130 17.19 13.66 -19.44
CA VAL A 130 17.17 13.06 -18.09
C VAL A 130 18.17 13.75 -17.16
N GLY A 131 19.21 14.40 -17.70
CA GLY A 131 20.29 15.01 -16.93
C GLY A 131 21.56 14.15 -16.87
N THR A 132 21.74 13.23 -17.83
CA THR A 132 22.93 12.38 -17.99
C THR A 132 23.46 12.45 -19.44
N GLY A 133 24.39 11.57 -19.81
CA GLY A 133 24.95 11.49 -21.16
C GLY A 133 25.53 10.13 -21.48
N ARG A 134 25.97 9.92 -22.72
CA ARG A 134 26.54 8.63 -23.17
C ARG A 134 27.72 8.15 -22.34
N ALA A 135 28.56 9.07 -21.86
CA ALA A 135 29.72 8.74 -21.05
C ALA A 135 29.35 8.03 -19.73
N ALA A 136 28.11 8.17 -19.26
CA ALA A 136 27.62 7.49 -18.08
C ALA A 136 27.05 6.09 -18.35
N LEU A 137 26.91 5.69 -19.63
CA LEU A 137 26.49 4.34 -20.00
C LEU A 137 27.68 3.39 -19.86
N GLU A 138 27.61 2.54 -18.86
CA GLU A 138 28.59 1.49 -18.64
C GLU A 138 28.29 0.31 -19.59
N PRO A 139 29.27 -0.15 -20.38
CA PRO A 139 29.12 -1.34 -21.20
C PRO A 139 28.80 -2.59 -20.36
N ASP A 140 28.06 -3.52 -20.96
CA ASP A 140 27.68 -4.82 -20.38
C ASP A 140 26.88 -4.72 -19.06
N ARG A 141 26.31 -3.55 -18.78
CA ARG A 141 25.49 -3.30 -17.59
C ARG A 141 24.01 -3.30 -17.90
N ILE A 142 23.27 -4.05 -17.09
CA ILE A 142 21.81 -3.98 -16.98
C ILE A 142 21.49 -3.27 -15.66
N SER A 143 20.92 -2.07 -15.74
CA SER A 143 20.53 -1.27 -14.57
C SER A 143 19.10 -1.56 -14.09
N ILE A 144 18.27 -2.18 -14.93
CA ILE A 144 16.90 -2.54 -14.56
C ILE A 144 16.95 -3.69 -13.54
N SER A 145 16.26 -3.51 -12.41
CA SER A 145 16.29 -4.50 -11.34
C SER A 145 15.57 -5.80 -11.72
N PRO A 146 15.92 -6.95 -11.11
CA PRO A 146 15.19 -8.22 -11.33
C PRO A 146 13.68 -8.12 -11.03
N ARG A 147 13.29 -7.30 -10.05
CA ARG A 147 11.88 -7.02 -9.75
C ARG A 147 11.19 -6.33 -10.92
N ASP A 148 11.82 -5.31 -11.47
CA ASP A 148 11.27 -4.52 -12.58
C ASP A 148 11.23 -5.34 -13.88
N ILE A 149 12.23 -6.20 -14.11
CA ILE A 149 12.22 -7.22 -15.16
C ILE A 149 10.99 -8.13 -15.03
N LYS A 150 10.73 -8.66 -13.84
CA LYS A 150 9.55 -9.51 -13.60
C LYS A 150 8.23 -8.79 -13.85
N ILE A 151 8.13 -7.52 -13.47
CA ILE A 151 6.90 -6.71 -13.67
C ILE A 151 6.66 -6.41 -15.15
N THR A 152 7.72 -6.08 -15.89
CA THR A 152 7.63 -5.67 -17.30
C THR A 152 7.62 -6.83 -18.27
N GLY A 153 8.18 -7.99 -17.89
CA GLY A 153 8.45 -9.10 -18.80
C GLY A 153 9.56 -8.81 -19.80
N TRP A 154 10.37 -7.76 -19.60
CA TRP A 154 11.54 -7.51 -20.44
C TRP A 154 12.56 -8.63 -20.26
N SER A 155 13.27 -8.96 -21.35
CA SER A 155 14.32 -9.97 -21.35
C SER A 155 15.62 -9.32 -21.79
N PHE A 156 16.68 -9.58 -21.03
CA PHE A 156 18.02 -9.09 -21.29
C PHE A 156 18.94 -10.31 -21.41
N GLY A 157 19.05 -10.84 -22.63
CA GLY A 157 19.74 -12.08 -22.92
C GLY A 157 21.16 -11.90 -23.46
N PRO A 158 21.92 -13.00 -23.57
CA PRO A 158 23.21 -12.99 -24.25
C PRO A 158 23.04 -12.69 -25.75
N GLY A 159 24.11 -12.23 -26.41
CA GLY A 159 24.12 -11.95 -27.86
C GLY A 159 23.70 -10.54 -28.24
N GLU A 160 23.43 -9.68 -27.26
CA GLU A 160 23.14 -8.25 -27.46
C GLU A 160 24.15 -7.39 -26.72
N HIS A 161 24.46 -6.21 -27.28
CA HIS A 161 25.37 -5.24 -26.67
C HIS A 161 24.60 -4.34 -25.72
N TRP A 162 24.63 -4.65 -24.42
CA TRP A 162 23.94 -3.88 -23.40
C TRP A 162 24.80 -2.73 -22.88
N ALA A 163 24.16 -1.62 -22.54
CA ALA A 163 24.80 -0.54 -21.79
C ALA A 163 23.81 0.06 -20.79
N GLY A 164 24.29 0.40 -19.59
CA GLY A 164 23.40 0.76 -18.48
C GLY A 164 23.90 1.95 -17.67
N THR A 165 22.97 2.72 -17.12
CA THR A 165 23.27 3.78 -16.16
C THR A 165 22.11 4.00 -15.19
N THR A 166 22.38 4.67 -14.07
CA THR A 166 21.38 5.10 -13.11
C THR A 166 21.56 6.60 -12.85
N HIS A 167 20.55 7.40 -13.17
CA HIS A 167 20.50 8.81 -12.81
C HIS A 167 19.67 8.98 -11.53
N SER A 168 20.30 9.47 -10.46
CA SER A 168 19.64 9.68 -9.18
C SER A 168 19.43 11.15 -8.91
N ASN A 169 18.17 11.53 -8.71
CA ASN A 169 17.81 12.87 -8.23
C ASN A 169 17.68 12.89 -6.70
N LYS A 170 17.73 14.09 -6.12
CA LYS A 170 17.37 14.29 -4.71
C LYS A 170 15.86 14.06 -4.54
N LYS A 171 15.48 13.29 -3.52
CA LYS A 171 14.08 13.06 -3.15
C LYS A 171 13.32 14.40 -2.99
N PRO A 172 12.04 14.47 -3.38
CA PRO A 172 11.18 13.36 -3.85
C PRO A 172 11.24 13.10 -5.36
N ARG A 173 12.15 13.78 -6.10
CA ARG A 173 12.29 13.59 -7.55
C ARG A 173 12.70 12.14 -7.87
N PRO A 174 12.25 11.60 -9.01
CA PRO A 174 12.47 10.21 -9.35
C PRO A 174 13.94 9.86 -9.65
N THR A 175 14.30 8.61 -9.41
CA THR A 175 15.53 7.97 -9.90
C THR A 175 15.22 7.20 -11.18
N GLN A 176 16.02 7.38 -12.23
CA GLN A 176 15.90 6.69 -13.50
C GLN A 176 16.99 5.62 -13.65
N ASN A 177 16.59 4.36 -13.73
CA ASN A 177 17.44 3.26 -14.19
C ASN A 177 17.23 3.08 -15.69
N ILE A 178 18.31 3.17 -16.46
CA ILE A 178 18.29 3.16 -17.92
C ILE A 178 19.17 2.01 -18.41
N THR A 179 18.61 1.11 -19.19
CA THR A 179 19.35 0.08 -19.93
C THR A 179 19.10 0.28 -21.42
N VAL A 180 20.13 0.17 -22.24
CA VAL A 180 20.09 0.42 -23.67
C VAL A 180 20.64 -0.80 -24.39
N ASN A 181 19.89 -1.31 -25.36
CA ASN A 181 20.43 -2.23 -26.36
C ASN A 181 21.14 -1.38 -27.44
N MET A 182 22.44 -1.58 -27.55
CA MET A 182 23.36 -0.93 -28.49
C MET A 182 23.82 -1.88 -29.61
N THR A 183 23.17 -3.04 -29.79
CA THR A 183 23.51 -4.01 -30.85
C THR A 183 23.43 -3.39 -32.23
N ASP A 184 22.39 -2.57 -32.46
CA ASP A 184 22.36 -1.62 -33.57
C ASP A 184 22.55 -0.20 -33.01
N PRO A 185 23.77 0.37 -33.07
CA PRO A 185 24.04 1.70 -32.54
C PRO A 185 23.38 2.83 -33.37
N ALA A 186 22.91 2.56 -34.59
CA ALA A 186 22.13 3.50 -35.37
C ALA A 186 20.66 3.54 -34.91
N SER A 187 20.15 2.42 -34.36
CA SER A 187 18.78 2.26 -33.88
C SER A 187 18.66 1.66 -32.46
N PRO A 188 19.25 2.29 -31.43
CA PRO A 188 19.25 1.76 -30.08
C PRO A 188 17.83 1.63 -29.50
N VAL A 189 17.65 0.60 -28.66
CA VAL A 189 16.41 0.39 -27.89
C VAL A 189 16.65 0.74 -26.43
N VAL A 190 15.90 1.72 -25.93
CA VAL A 190 16.00 2.23 -24.57
C VAL A 190 14.91 1.62 -23.70
N TYR A 191 15.32 1.16 -22.53
CA TYR A 191 14.49 0.67 -21.44
C TYR A 191 14.73 1.56 -20.22
N VAL A 192 13.69 2.15 -19.67
CA VAL A 192 13.81 3.05 -18.52
C VAL A 192 12.77 2.72 -17.46
N VAL A 193 13.22 2.70 -16.21
CA VAL A 193 12.37 2.65 -15.01
C VAL A 193 12.64 3.91 -14.21
N SER A 194 11.61 4.73 -14.07
CA SER A 194 11.65 5.93 -13.24
C SER A 194 10.84 5.72 -11.98
N ALA A 195 11.47 5.86 -10.81
CA ALA A 195 10.84 5.58 -9.52
C ALA A 195 10.89 6.81 -8.61
N ALA A 196 9.71 7.31 -8.22
CA ALA A 196 9.55 8.38 -7.24
C ALA A 196 9.10 7.80 -5.89
N THR A 197 9.71 8.30 -4.82
CA THR A 197 9.30 8.00 -3.44
C THR A 197 8.89 9.32 -2.78
N PRO A 198 7.68 9.40 -2.19
CA PRO A 198 7.22 10.58 -1.46
C PRO A 198 8.19 11.00 -0.35
#